data_AF-N4UL27-F1
#
_entry.id   AF-N4UL27-F1
#
_cell.length_a   1.000
_cell.length_b   1.000
_cell.length_c   1.000
_cell.angle_alpha   90.00
_cell.angle_beta   90.00
_cell.angle_gamma   90.00
#
_symmetry.space_group_name_H-M   'P 1'
#
loop_
_entity.id
_entity.type
_entity.pdbx_description
1 polymer ?
#
loop_
_entity_poly.entity_id
_entity_poly.type
_entity_poly.pdbx_seq_one_letter_code
_entity_poly.pdbx_strand_id
1 'polypeptide(L)'
;MKQLLTWCGERALAGKPPPGTPNSNAILGARAIQDQLLKDFAARSEFSDWFSREEDGPNVPVVLRPNPRNMELDAKLAQLEINIKRLQDEKKAWQAIRKPPPEQPPLFSEVETGPIVLPDFDMLDPYERKTRGFLADETASFDAVRPRTESKLLTVQSSLEFQVDQLADNVHKLEQRVQVAGREADKVLSVSALRLRHREEREKASAGTRDMPVIEVLRSLGDILPEGGG
;
A
#
# COMPACT_ATOMS: atom_id res chain seq x y z
N MET A 1 -56.48 -26.07 -12.32
CA MET A 1 -55.29 -26.48 -11.53
C MET A 1 -53.99 -26.06 -12.20
N LYS A 2 -53.74 -26.42 -13.47
CA LYS A 2 -52.56 -25.99 -14.26
C LYS A 2 -52.25 -24.49 -14.17
N GLN A 3 -53.22 -23.62 -14.49
CA GLN A 3 -53.03 -22.16 -14.43
C GLN A 3 -52.59 -21.66 -13.03
N LEU A 4 -53.12 -22.26 -11.96
CA LEU A 4 -52.77 -21.89 -10.59
C LEU A 4 -51.35 -22.36 -10.24
N LEU A 5 -50.97 -23.59 -10.62
CA LEU A 5 -49.61 -24.11 -10.40
C LEU A 5 -48.56 -23.32 -11.19
N THR A 6 -48.86 -22.95 -12.44
CA THR A 6 -47.98 -22.07 -13.23
C THR A 6 -47.87 -20.68 -12.60
N TRP A 7 -48.98 -20.08 -12.18
CA TRP A 7 -48.98 -18.77 -11.53
C TRP A 7 -48.24 -18.76 -10.18
N CYS A 8 -48.44 -19.79 -9.34
CA CYS A 8 -47.69 -19.95 -8.09
C CYS A 8 -46.20 -20.23 -8.36
N GLY A 9 -45.90 -21.02 -9.39
CA GLY A 9 -44.54 -21.33 -9.81
C GLY A 9 -43.77 -20.10 -10.29
N GLU A 10 -44.37 -19.28 -11.15
CA GLU A 10 -43.78 -18.03 -11.65
C GLU A 10 -43.49 -17.03 -10.52
N ARG A 11 -44.34 -16.98 -9.48
CA ARG A 11 -44.11 -16.14 -8.28
C ARG A 11 -43.09 -16.72 -7.31
N ALA A 12 -42.94 -18.04 -7.28
CA ALA A 12 -42.00 -18.73 -6.41
C ALA A 12 -40.58 -18.82 -6.99
N LEU A 13 -40.39 -18.44 -8.26
CA LEU A 13 -39.07 -18.37 -8.89
C LEU A 13 -38.13 -17.48 -8.08
N ALA A 14 -36.93 -17.99 -7.83
CA ALA A 14 -35.89 -17.21 -7.18
C ALA A 14 -35.53 -15.98 -8.04
N GLY A 15 -35.52 -14.80 -7.41
CA GLY A 15 -35.06 -13.56 -8.04
C GLY A 15 -33.65 -13.70 -8.61
N LYS A 16 -33.28 -12.88 -9.60
CA LYS A 16 -31.91 -12.94 -10.16
C LYS A 16 -30.96 -12.46 -9.06
N PRO A 17 -29.96 -13.26 -8.65
CA PRO A 17 -29.04 -12.80 -7.63
C PRO A 17 -28.27 -11.58 -8.17
N PRO A 18 -28.04 -10.55 -7.34
CA PRO A 18 -27.19 -9.43 -7.72
C PRO A 18 -25.76 -9.91 -8.03
N PRO A 19 -25.01 -9.19 -8.88
CA PRO A 19 -23.63 -9.55 -9.19
C PRO A 19 -22.78 -9.55 -7.91
N GLY A 20 -22.09 -10.66 -7.64
CA GLY A 20 -21.18 -10.81 -6.48
C GLY A 20 -21.72 -11.61 -5.30
N THR A 21 -22.94 -12.18 -5.35
CA THR A 21 -23.43 -13.02 -4.25
C THR A 21 -22.66 -14.35 -4.15
N PRO A 22 -22.29 -14.80 -2.94
CA PRO A 22 -21.77 -16.16 -2.75
C PRO A 22 -22.81 -17.19 -3.22
N ASN A 23 -22.35 -18.26 -3.87
CA ASN A 23 -23.20 -19.29 -4.50
C ASN A 23 -24.06 -18.82 -5.70
N SER A 24 -23.72 -17.70 -6.34
CA SER A 24 -24.42 -17.18 -7.53
C SER A 24 -24.64 -18.24 -8.63
N ASN A 25 -23.62 -19.04 -8.93
CA ASN A 25 -23.69 -20.10 -9.94
C ASN A 25 -24.70 -21.20 -9.56
N ALA A 26 -24.76 -21.59 -8.28
CA ALA A 26 -25.73 -22.57 -7.81
C ALA A 26 -27.16 -22.02 -7.85
N ILE A 27 -27.35 -20.73 -7.51
CA ILE A 27 -28.65 -20.05 -7.59
C ILE A 27 -29.13 -19.91 -9.04
N LEU A 28 -28.23 -19.52 -9.96
CA LEU A 28 -28.54 -19.43 -11.40
C LEU A 28 -28.84 -20.80 -12.01
N GLY A 29 -28.08 -21.84 -11.63
CA GLY A 29 -28.35 -23.22 -12.03
C GLY A 29 -29.69 -23.73 -11.51
N ALA A 30 -29.99 -23.51 -10.23
CA ALA A 30 -31.29 -23.84 -9.64
C ALA A 30 -32.44 -23.12 -10.35
N ARG A 31 -32.25 -21.83 -10.68
CA ARG A 31 -33.24 -21.06 -11.43
C ARG A 31 -33.46 -21.59 -12.84
N ALA A 32 -32.41 -21.94 -13.57
CA ALA A 32 -32.54 -22.52 -14.90
C ALA A 32 -33.33 -23.84 -14.88
N ILE A 33 -33.09 -24.68 -13.86
CA ILE A 33 -33.85 -25.91 -13.63
C ILE A 33 -35.32 -25.60 -13.30
N GLN A 34 -35.58 -24.62 -12.42
CA GLN A 34 -36.94 -24.21 -12.08
C GLN A 34 -37.70 -23.65 -13.29
N ASP A 35 -37.07 -22.77 -14.08
CA ASP A 35 -37.65 -22.21 -15.30
C ASP A 35 -37.94 -23.30 -16.35
N GLN A 36 -37.07 -24.31 -16.46
CA GLN A 36 -37.30 -25.46 -17.33
C GLN A 36 -38.49 -26.30 -16.85
N LEU A 37 -38.56 -26.60 -15.55
CA LEU A 37 -39.70 -27.32 -14.96
C LEU A 37 -41.02 -26.56 -15.18
N LEU A 38 -41.04 -25.23 -15.02
CA LEU A 38 -42.24 -24.42 -15.27
C LEU A 38 -42.68 -24.45 -16.73
N LYS A 39 -41.73 -24.43 -17.68
CA LYS A 39 -42.03 -24.62 -19.11
C LYS A 39 -42.60 -26.01 -19.37
N ASP A 40 -42.06 -27.04 -18.72
CA ASP A 40 -42.54 -28.42 -18.85
C ASP A 40 -43.96 -28.58 -18.28
N PHE A 41 -44.28 -27.94 -17.15
CA PHE A 41 -45.66 -27.88 -16.60
C PHE A 41 -46.63 -27.13 -17.53
N ALA A 42 -46.16 -26.10 -18.24
CA ALA A 42 -46.97 -25.35 -19.19
C ALA A 42 -47.19 -26.14 -20.51
N ALA A 43 -46.21 -26.92 -20.96
CA ALA A 43 -46.28 -27.67 -22.21
C ALA A 43 -46.99 -29.02 -22.08
N ARG A 44 -46.73 -29.78 -21.01
CA ARG A 44 -47.28 -31.13 -20.83
C ARG A 44 -48.39 -31.13 -19.77
N SER A 45 -49.63 -31.40 -20.18
CA SER A 45 -50.77 -31.51 -19.25
C SER A 45 -50.69 -32.72 -18.33
N GLU A 46 -49.92 -33.74 -18.72
CA GLU A 46 -49.68 -34.99 -17.97
C GLU A 46 -49.16 -34.74 -16.54
N PHE A 47 -48.32 -33.71 -16.34
CA PHE A 47 -47.80 -33.37 -15.01
C PHE A 47 -48.84 -32.73 -14.08
N SER A 48 -49.97 -32.29 -14.62
CA SER A 48 -51.06 -31.64 -13.87
C SER A 48 -52.32 -32.51 -13.78
N ASP A 49 -52.30 -33.67 -14.44
CA ASP A 49 -53.43 -34.58 -14.49
C ASP A 49 -53.35 -35.60 -13.37
N TRP A 50 -54.05 -35.31 -12.28
CA TRP A 50 -54.19 -36.23 -11.16
C TRP A 50 -55.09 -37.44 -11.51
N PHE A 51 -55.96 -37.31 -12.51
CA PHE A 51 -56.95 -38.34 -12.87
C PHE A 51 -56.36 -39.48 -13.68
N SER A 52 -55.28 -39.23 -14.43
CA SER A 52 -54.56 -40.25 -15.21
C SER A 52 -53.40 -40.89 -14.44
N ARG A 53 -53.31 -40.69 -13.12
CA ARG A 53 -52.23 -41.25 -12.30
C ARG A 53 -52.47 -42.74 -12.07
N GLU A 54 -51.65 -43.59 -12.69
CA GLU A 54 -51.57 -45.01 -12.33
C GLU A 54 -51.13 -45.12 -10.86
N GLU A 55 -52.01 -45.65 -9.99
CA GLU A 55 -51.71 -45.77 -8.54
C GLU A 55 -50.52 -46.70 -8.25
N ASP A 56 -50.17 -47.57 -9.21
CA ASP A 56 -49.09 -48.58 -9.12
C ASP A 56 -47.88 -48.29 -10.05
N GLY A 57 -47.63 -47.03 -10.39
CA GLY A 57 -46.44 -46.65 -11.17
C GLY A 57 -45.12 -47.00 -10.45
N PRO A 58 -44.00 -47.25 -11.18
CA PRO A 58 -42.72 -47.58 -10.56
C PRO A 58 -42.27 -46.45 -9.63
N ASN A 59 -42.21 -46.73 -8.33
CA ASN A 59 -41.71 -45.79 -7.32
C ASN A 59 -40.29 -45.34 -7.69
N VAL A 60 -40.18 -44.12 -8.22
CA VAL A 60 -38.90 -43.50 -8.51
C VAL A 60 -38.13 -43.39 -7.18
N PRO A 61 -36.88 -43.87 -7.10
CA PRO A 61 -36.14 -43.87 -5.85
C PRO A 61 -35.95 -42.44 -5.34
N VAL A 62 -36.47 -42.18 -4.15
CA VAL A 62 -36.37 -40.87 -3.48
C VAL A 62 -34.91 -40.64 -3.07
N VAL A 63 -34.25 -39.69 -3.73
CA VAL A 63 -32.88 -39.30 -3.37
C VAL A 63 -32.93 -38.48 -2.08
N LEU A 64 -32.67 -39.14 -0.95
CA LEU A 64 -32.59 -38.50 0.36
C LEU A 64 -31.33 -37.63 0.45
N ARG A 65 -31.51 -36.32 0.49
CA ARG A 65 -30.41 -35.40 0.78
C ARG A 65 -30.11 -35.42 2.28
N PRO A 66 -28.82 -35.36 2.68
CA PRO A 66 -28.47 -35.25 4.09
C PRO A 66 -29.05 -33.97 4.68
N ASN A 67 -29.42 -34.02 5.96
CA ASN A 67 -29.91 -32.85 6.68
C ASN A 67 -28.82 -31.77 6.68
N PRO A 68 -29.12 -30.51 6.31
CA PRO A 68 -28.13 -29.42 6.30
C PRO A 68 -27.41 -29.23 7.64
N ARG A 69 -28.08 -29.51 8.77
CA ARG A 69 -27.44 -29.49 10.09
C ARG A 69 -26.34 -30.52 10.24
N ASN A 70 -26.47 -31.69 9.63
CA ASN A 70 -25.43 -32.72 9.71
C ASN A 70 -24.17 -32.26 8.96
N MET A 71 -24.34 -31.64 7.79
CA MET A 71 -23.21 -31.08 7.03
C MET A 71 -22.47 -29.98 7.81
N GLU A 72 -23.21 -29.11 8.51
CA GLU A 72 -22.59 -28.09 9.36
C GLU A 72 -21.84 -28.68 10.55
N LEU A 73 -22.38 -29.75 11.16
CA LEU A 73 -21.72 -30.45 12.27
C LEU A 73 -20.47 -31.17 11.79
N ASP A 74 -20.50 -31.82 10.64
CA ASP A 74 -19.34 -32.48 10.04
C ASP A 74 -18.22 -31.48 9.73
N ALA A 75 -18.57 -30.30 9.19
CA ALA A 75 -17.62 -29.22 8.94
C ALA A 75 -16.98 -28.69 10.24
N LYS A 76 -17.78 -28.51 11.29
CA LYS A 76 -17.28 -28.10 12.62
C LYS A 76 -16.39 -29.17 13.24
N LEU A 77 -16.75 -30.44 13.09
CA LEU A 77 -15.97 -31.57 13.57
C LEU A 77 -14.58 -31.57 12.91
N ALA A 78 -14.51 -31.41 11.59
CA ALA A 78 -13.24 -31.32 10.86
C ALA A 78 -12.38 -30.12 11.33
N GLN A 79 -12.99 -28.96 11.57
CA GLN A 79 -12.29 -27.80 12.13
C GLN A 79 -11.74 -28.07 13.53
N LEU A 80 -12.52 -28.72 14.38
CA LEU A 80 -12.10 -29.07 15.74
C LEU A 80 -10.95 -30.08 15.73
N GLU A 81 -10.97 -31.07 14.84
CA GLU A 81 -9.87 -32.03 14.69
C GLU A 81 -8.55 -31.35 14.29
N ILE A 82 -8.60 -30.38 13.37
CA ILE A 82 -7.42 -29.59 12.97
C ILE A 82 -6.87 -28.81 14.18
N ASN A 83 -7.76 -28.15 14.92
CA ASN A 83 -7.37 -27.38 16.10
C ASN A 83 -6.77 -28.27 17.19
N ILE A 84 -7.34 -29.45 17.43
CA ILE A 84 -6.82 -30.42 18.39
C ILE A 84 -5.40 -30.86 17.99
N LYS A 85 -5.18 -31.18 16.71
CA LYS A 85 -3.83 -31.57 16.21
C LYS A 85 -2.81 -30.45 16.46
N ARG A 86 -3.16 -29.21 16.11
CA ARG A 86 -2.32 -28.03 16.37
C ARG A 86 -1.97 -27.88 17.85
N LEU A 87 -2.97 -27.95 18.74
CA LEU A 87 -2.76 -27.81 20.18
C LEU A 87 -1.91 -28.95 20.76
N GLN A 88 -2.04 -30.17 20.22
CA GLN A 88 -1.19 -31.29 20.62
C GLN A 88 0.28 -31.05 20.25
N ASP A 89 0.56 -30.48 19.08
CA ASP A 89 1.93 -30.19 18.65
C ASP A 89 2.54 -29.04 19.45
N GLU A 90 1.77 -27.98 19.72
CA GLU A 90 2.17 -26.91 20.64
C GLU A 90 2.48 -27.47 22.03
N LYS A 91 1.61 -28.34 22.57
CA LYS A 91 1.85 -29.00 23.87
C LYS A 91 3.15 -29.81 23.87
N LYS A 92 3.45 -30.56 22.80
CA LYS A 92 4.72 -31.30 22.67
C LYS A 92 5.92 -30.36 22.66
N ALA A 93 5.83 -29.23 21.95
CA ALA A 93 6.88 -28.21 21.91
C ALA A 93 7.13 -27.60 23.30
N TRP A 94 6.07 -27.24 24.02
CA TRP A 94 6.19 -26.74 25.40
C TRP A 94 6.78 -27.77 26.36
N GLN A 95 6.41 -29.05 26.20
CA GLN A 95 7.01 -30.13 26.97
C GLN A 95 8.50 -30.34 26.65
N ALA A 96 8.93 -30.08 25.42
CA ALA A 96 10.34 -30.12 25.05
C ALA A 96 11.13 -28.99 25.71
N ILE A 97 10.58 -27.77 25.76
CA ILE A 97 11.21 -26.62 26.42
C ILE A 97 11.27 -26.80 27.95
N ARG A 98 10.24 -27.44 28.54
CA ARG A 98 10.21 -27.69 29.99
C ARG A 98 11.26 -28.70 30.46
N LYS A 99 11.77 -29.56 29.58
CA LYS A 99 12.85 -30.48 29.95
C LYS A 99 14.09 -29.64 30.29
N PRO A 100 14.68 -29.79 31.49
CA PRO A 100 15.87 -29.02 31.84
C PRO A 100 16.98 -29.29 30.81
N PRO A 101 17.82 -28.28 30.49
CA PRO A 101 18.99 -28.49 29.66
C PRO A 101 19.83 -29.66 30.21
N PRO A 102 20.52 -30.44 29.35
CA PRO A 102 21.43 -31.46 29.84
C PRO A 102 22.43 -30.80 30.80
N GLU A 103 22.71 -31.47 31.93
CA GLU A 103 23.66 -31.00 32.93
C GLU A 103 25.00 -30.75 32.24
N GLN A 104 25.35 -29.47 32.08
CA GLN A 104 26.64 -29.09 31.54
C GLN A 104 27.70 -29.47 32.56
N PRO A 105 28.83 -30.06 32.14
CA PRO A 105 29.93 -30.30 33.06
C PRO A 105 30.36 -28.96 33.69
N PRO A 106 30.75 -28.95 34.97
CA PRO A 106 31.20 -27.74 35.63
C PRO A 106 32.34 -27.09 34.81
N LEU A 107 32.20 -25.79 34.54
CA LEU A 107 33.15 -25.01 33.72
C LEU A 107 34.57 -24.97 34.30
N PHE A 108 34.71 -25.26 35.59
CA PHE A 108 35.97 -25.26 36.32
C PHE A 108 36.08 -26.56 37.11
N SER A 109 37.24 -27.22 37.03
CA SER A 109 37.59 -28.31 37.93
C SER A 109 38.03 -27.72 39.27
N GLU A 110 37.67 -28.33 40.41
CA GLU A 110 37.95 -27.81 41.77
C GLU A 110 39.46 -27.70 42.11
N VAL A 111 40.37 -27.97 41.17
CA VAL A 111 41.81 -28.12 41.40
C VAL A 111 42.66 -27.06 40.68
N GLU A 112 42.07 -26.15 39.90
CA GLU A 112 42.85 -25.12 39.18
C GLU A 112 43.17 -23.89 40.05
N THR A 113 44.02 -24.06 41.07
CA THR A 113 44.76 -22.96 41.71
C THR A 113 46.10 -22.72 41.00
N GLY A 114 46.05 -22.40 39.71
CA GLY A 114 47.23 -21.96 38.94
C GLY A 114 47.59 -20.49 39.25
N PRO A 115 48.86 -20.09 39.06
CA PRO A 115 49.23 -18.67 39.12
C PRO A 115 48.45 -17.89 38.06
N ILE A 116 47.86 -16.77 38.47
CA ILE A 116 47.05 -15.90 37.61
C ILE A 116 47.94 -15.34 36.50
N VAL A 117 47.78 -15.86 35.28
CA VAL A 117 48.39 -15.27 34.09
C VAL A 117 47.46 -14.18 33.59
N LEU A 118 47.95 -12.95 33.51
CA LEU A 118 47.20 -11.84 32.94
C LEU A 118 46.90 -12.15 31.45
N PRO A 119 45.66 -11.94 30.98
CA PRO A 119 45.31 -12.15 29.58
C PRO A 119 46.17 -11.34 28.63
N ASP A 120 46.41 -11.88 27.43
CA ASP A 120 47.13 -11.19 26.38
C ASP A 120 46.41 -9.89 25.96
N PHE A 121 47.16 -8.79 25.93
CA PHE A 121 46.65 -7.44 25.67
C PHE A 121 46.15 -7.22 24.23
N ASP A 122 46.32 -8.20 23.35
CA ASP A 122 45.73 -8.22 22.02
C ASP A 122 44.22 -8.44 22.04
N MET A 123 43.66 -8.93 23.16
CA MET A 123 42.22 -9.07 23.38
C MET A 123 41.52 -7.75 23.75
N LEU A 124 42.28 -6.68 24.03
CA LEU A 124 41.69 -5.37 24.30
C LEU A 124 41.14 -4.75 23.02
N ASP A 125 40.05 -4.00 23.17
CA ASP A 125 39.45 -3.31 22.04
C ASP A 125 40.42 -2.25 21.47
N PRO A 126 40.32 -1.94 20.16
CA PRO A 126 41.23 -1.00 19.50
C PRO A 126 41.27 0.39 20.16
N TYR A 127 40.18 0.80 20.80
CA TYR A 127 40.11 2.07 21.55
C TYR A 127 40.85 1.97 22.88
N GLU A 128 40.65 0.91 23.65
CA GLU A 128 41.32 0.67 24.92
C GLU A 128 42.84 0.54 24.73
N ARG A 129 43.26 -0.09 23.63
CA ARG A 129 44.67 -0.17 23.23
C ARG A 129 45.28 1.22 22.98
N LYS A 130 44.53 2.12 22.34
CA LYS A 130 44.96 3.52 22.12
C LYS A 130 45.01 4.29 23.43
N THR A 131 43.99 4.17 24.28
CA THR A 131 43.95 4.82 25.60
C THR A 131 45.13 4.38 26.46
N ARG A 132 45.47 3.08 26.46
CA ARG A 132 46.69 2.60 27.11
C ARG A 132 47.94 3.19 26.48
N GLY A 133 48.04 3.24 25.14
CA GLY A 133 49.16 3.89 24.46
C GLY A 133 49.36 5.33 24.94
N PHE A 134 48.28 6.10 25.08
CA PHE A 134 48.32 7.46 25.63
C PHE A 134 48.74 7.54 27.10
N LEU A 135 48.47 6.50 27.90
CA LEU A 135 48.81 6.45 29.33
C LEU A 135 50.19 5.84 29.61
N ALA A 136 50.68 4.96 28.73
CA ALA A 136 51.92 4.20 28.92
C ALA A 136 53.11 4.81 28.18
N ASP A 137 52.90 5.41 27.00
CA ASP A 137 53.96 6.12 26.29
C ASP A 137 53.98 7.61 26.69
N GLU A 138 54.99 8.00 27.48
CA GLU A 138 55.25 9.42 27.82
C GLU A 138 55.44 10.31 26.59
N THR A 139 55.85 9.73 25.45
CA THR A 139 56.06 10.45 24.18
C THR A 139 54.78 10.66 23.36
N ALA A 140 53.74 9.86 23.63
CA ALA A 140 52.39 10.05 23.08
C ALA A 140 51.45 10.76 24.07
N SER A 141 52.00 11.21 25.21
CA SER A 141 51.29 11.93 26.25
C SER A 141 50.54 13.16 25.72
N PHE A 142 49.55 13.60 26.50
CA PHE A 142 48.75 14.79 26.27
C PHE A 142 49.59 16.04 25.93
N ASP A 143 50.80 16.15 26.50
CA ASP A 143 51.73 17.26 26.25
C ASP A 143 52.25 17.32 24.81
N ALA A 144 52.32 16.19 24.10
CA ALA A 144 52.68 16.17 22.67
C ALA A 144 51.47 16.43 21.75
N VAL A 145 50.27 16.01 22.18
CA VAL A 145 49.03 16.20 21.43
C VAL A 145 48.56 17.65 21.50
N ARG A 146 48.70 18.30 22.66
CA ARG A 146 48.29 19.68 22.90
C ARG A 146 48.87 20.67 21.88
N PRO A 147 50.19 20.81 21.67
CA PRO A 147 50.74 21.77 20.70
C PRO A 147 50.32 21.43 19.26
N ARG A 148 50.12 20.15 18.94
CA ARG A 148 49.60 19.73 17.62
C ARG A 148 48.15 20.14 17.41
N THR A 149 47.33 20.10 18.47
CA THR A 149 45.95 20.59 18.40
C THR A 149 45.87 22.11 18.39
N GLU A 150 46.67 22.79 19.20
CA GLU A 150 46.75 24.26 19.23
C GLU A 150 47.22 24.82 17.88
N SER A 151 48.26 24.23 17.27
CA SER A 151 48.71 24.63 15.93
C SER A 151 47.64 24.42 14.86
N LYS A 152 46.92 23.30 14.89
CA LYS A 152 45.77 23.07 13.99
C LYS A 152 44.68 24.13 14.19
N LEU A 153 44.34 24.45 15.44
CA LEU A 153 43.33 25.47 15.74
C LEU A 153 43.76 26.85 15.22
N LEU A 154 45.03 27.23 15.41
CA LEU A 154 45.56 28.49 14.89
C LEU A 154 45.53 28.54 13.35
N THR A 155 45.86 27.43 12.67
CA THR A 155 45.76 27.37 11.20
C THR A 155 44.32 27.45 10.69
N VAL A 156 43.37 26.85 11.41
CA VAL A 156 41.95 26.94 11.07
C VAL A 156 41.45 28.35 11.32
N GLN A 157 41.81 28.95 12.45
CA GLN A 157 41.42 30.32 12.78
C GLN A 157 41.91 31.32 11.73
N SER A 158 43.18 31.24 11.33
CA SER A 158 43.74 32.17 10.34
C SER A 158 43.18 32.00 8.94
N SER A 159 42.84 30.77 8.54
CA SER A 159 42.21 30.51 7.23
C SER A 159 40.72 30.86 7.19
N LEU A 160 40.02 30.72 8.33
CA LEU A 160 38.59 30.93 8.41
C LEU A 160 38.20 32.40 8.20
N GLU A 161 38.97 33.35 8.74
CA GLU A 161 38.72 34.80 8.53
C GLU A 161 38.72 35.15 7.04
N PHE A 162 39.76 34.73 6.31
CA PHE A 162 39.85 34.97 4.87
C PHE A 162 38.74 34.27 4.08
N GLN A 163 38.38 33.04 4.44
CA GLN A 163 37.30 32.31 3.77
C GLN A 163 35.93 32.96 3.98
N VAL A 164 35.67 33.48 5.17
CA VAL A 164 34.42 34.20 5.49
C VAL A 164 34.36 35.52 4.71
N ASP A 165 35.45 36.26 4.64
CA ASP A 165 35.52 37.49 3.85
C ASP A 165 35.33 37.23 2.36
N GLN A 166 35.96 36.18 1.83
CA GLN A 166 35.79 35.76 0.44
C GLN A 166 34.33 35.34 0.15
N LEU A 167 33.68 34.64 1.08
CA LEU A 167 32.26 34.29 0.96
C LEU A 167 31.39 35.56 0.94
N ALA A 168 31.63 36.50 1.85
CA ALA A 168 30.86 37.75 1.93
C ALA A 168 30.97 38.57 0.64
N ASP A 169 32.17 38.71 0.08
CA ASP A 169 32.40 39.40 -1.21
C ASP A 169 31.70 38.68 -2.37
N ASN A 170 31.76 37.35 -2.42
CA ASN A 170 31.08 36.56 -3.45
C ASN A 170 29.55 36.69 -3.36
N VAL A 171 28.98 36.69 -2.14
CA VAL A 171 27.55 36.90 -1.92
C VAL A 171 27.14 38.29 -2.38
N HIS A 172 27.93 39.32 -2.04
CA HIS A 172 27.63 40.69 -2.47
C HIS A 172 27.69 40.84 -4.00
N LYS A 173 28.70 40.24 -4.66
CA LYS A 173 28.80 40.19 -6.12
C LYS A 173 27.62 39.46 -6.76
N LEU A 174 27.17 38.35 -6.17
CA LEU A 174 26.00 37.62 -6.65
C LEU A 174 24.73 38.46 -6.53
N GLU A 175 24.52 39.11 -5.39
CA GLU A 175 23.37 39.98 -5.17
C GLU A 175 23.34 41.12 -6.19
N GLN A 176 24.48 41.79 -6.43
CA GLN A 176 24.59 42.83 -7.46
C GLN A 176 24.23 42.30 -8.85
N ARG A 177 24.73 41.10 -9.23
CA ARG A 177 24.39 40.47 -10.52
C ARG A 177 22.90 40.16 -10.64
N VAL A 178 22.28 39.66 -9.57
CA VAL A 178 20.84 39.36 -9.55
C VAL A 178 20.03 40.66 -9.70
N GLN A 179 20.40 41.73 -9.00
CA GLN A 179 19.72 43.03 -9.13
C GLN A 179 19.84 43.59 -10.55
N VAL A 180 21.02 43.50 -11.17
CA VAL A 180 21.23 43.97 -12.56
C VAL A 180 20.42 43.11 -13.54
N ALA A 181 20.49 41.78 -13.42
CA ALA A 181 19.73 40.86 -14.26
C ALA A 181 18.22 41.06 -14.12
N GLY A 182 17.73 41.33 -12.91
CA GLY A 182 16.32 41.68 -12.67
C GLY A 182 15.90 42.94 -13.43
N ARG A 183 16.70 44.01 -13.36
CA ARG A 183 16.43 45.25 -14.10
C ARG A 183 16.45 45.04 -15.61
N GLU A 184 17.34 44.19 -16.12
CA GLU A 184 17.39 43.86 -17.54
C GLU A 184 16.20 43.01 -17.98
N ALA A 185 15.82 42.02 -17.16
CA ALA A 185 14.62 41.22 -17.39
C ALA A 185 13.36 42.10 -17.41
N ASP A 186 13.21 43.04 -16.47
CA ASP A 186 12.09 43.98 -16.43
C ASP A 186 12.03 44.87 -17.67
N LYS A 187 13.18 45.32 -18.18
CA LYS A 187 13.27 46.07 -19.44
C LYS A 187 12.84 45.20 -20.63
N VAL A 188 13.30 43.95 -20.71
CA VAL A 188 12.92 43.04 -21.81
C VAL A 188 11.44 42.70 -21.75
N LEU A 189 10.91 42.41 -20.55
CA LEU A 189 9.50 42.09 -20.33
C LEU A 189 8.58 43.29 -20.60
N SER A 190 8.98 44.51 -20.24
CA SER A 190 8.20 45.71 -20.56
C SER A 190 8.16 45.97 -22.07
N VAL A 191 9.29 45.82 -22.78
CA VAL A 191 9.32 45.94 -24.25
C VAL A 191 8.51 44.83 -24.92
N SER A 192 8.59 43.59 -24.44
CA SER A 192 7.83 42.47 -25.00
C SER A 192 6.33 42.63 -24.73
N ALA A 193 5.93 43.11 -23.55
CA ALA A 193 4.55 43.41 -23.21
C ALA A 193 3.97 44.52 -24.10
N LEU A 194 4.73 45.58 -24.39
CA LEU A 194 4.32 46.62 -25.34
C LEU A 194 4.15 46.07 -26.76
N ARG A 195 5.09 45.24 -27.22
CA ARG A 195 4.98 44.58 -28.54
C ARG A 195 3.78 43.63 -28.62
N LEU A 196 3.49 42.90 -27.53
CA LEU A 196 2.35 42.00 -27.46
C LEU A 196 1.03 42.77 -27.50
N ARG A 197 0.91 43.86 -26.73
CA ARG A 197 -0.26 44.77 -26.80
C ARG A 197 -0.44 45.34 -28.21
N HIS A 198 0.64 45.79 -28.84
CA HIS A 198 0.54 46.33 -30.19
C HIS A 198 0.16 45.26 -31.23
N ARG A 199 0.60 44.02 -31.05
CA ARG A 199 0.16 42.89 -31.88
C ARG A 199 -1.32 42.58 -31.64
N GLU A 200 -1.77 42.53 -30.40
CA GLU A 200 -3.17 42.30 -30.04
C GLU A 200 -4.09 43.40 -30.60
N GLU A 201 -3.68 44.67 -30.51
CA GLU A 201 -4.41 45.80 -31.13
C GLU A 201 -4.49 45.68 -32.65
N ARG A 202 -3.41 45.27 -33.32
CA ARG A 202 -3.42 45.03 -34.77
C ARG A 202 -4.34 43.88 -35.15
N GLU A 203 -4.31 42.78 -34.40
CA GLU A 203 -5.19 41.62 -34.61
C GLU A 203 -6.66 42.01 -34.39
N LYS A 204 -6.98 42.73 -33.30
CA LYS A 204 -8.32 43.29 -33.06
C LYS A 204 -8.77 44.27 -34.15
N ALA A 205 -7.87 45.12 -34.66
CA ALA A 205 -8.18 46.03 -35.76
C ALA A 205 -8.45 45.27 -37.07
N SER A 206 -7.68 44.22 -37.37
CA SER A 206 -7.90 43.37 -38.54
C SER A 206 -9.22 42.58 -38.47
N ALA A 207 -9.64 42.19 -37.27
CA ALA A 207 -10.93 41.56 -37.02
C ALA A 207 -12.11 42.55 -36.95
N GLY A 208 -11.85 43.87 -36.97
CA GLY A 208 -12.87 44.91 -36.82
C GLY A 208 -13.44 45.05 -35.39
N THR A 209 -12.90 44.33 -34.40
CA THR A 209 -13.37 44.29 -33.00
C THR A 209 -12.56 45.19 -32.06
N ARG A 210 -11.89 46.21 -32.60
CA ARG A 210 -10.97 47.08 -31.84
C ARG A 210 -11.60 47.76 -30.61
N ASP A 211 -12.81 48.30 -30.78
CA ASP A 211 -13.49 49.07 -29.72
C ASP A 211 -14.52 48.23 -28.95
N MET A 212 -14.71 46.95 -29.32
CA MET A 212 -15.63 46.05 -28.62
C MET A 212 -14.92 45.26 -27.52
N PRO A 213 -15.49 45.21 -26.30
CA PRO A 213 -14.98 44.36 -25.25
C PRO A 213 -15.09 42.88 -25.67
N VAL A 214 -14.07 42.09 -25.35
CA VAL A 214 -13.98 40.66 -25.75
C VAL A 214 -15.22 39.86 -25.33
N ILE A 215 -15.84 40.23 -24.20
CA ILE A 215 -17.05 39.59 -23.68
C ILE A 215 -18.24 39.76 -24.65
N GLU A 216 -18.38 40.92 -25.30
CA GLU A 216 -19.46 41.13 -26.29
C GLU A 216 -19.20 40.35 -27.58
N VAL A 217 -17.93 40.24 -27.99
CA VAL A 217 -17.55 39.37 -29.13
C VAL A 217 -17.86 37.91 -28.82
N LEU A 218 -17.52 37.43 -27.62
CA LEU A 218 -17.82 36.06 -27.20
C LEU A 218 -19.33 35.84 -27.01
N ARG A 219 -20.07 36.83 -26.53
CA ARG A 219 -21.53 36.75 -26.40
C ARG A 219 -22.21 36.68 -27.76
N SER A 220 -21.81 37.52 -28.72
CA SER A 220 -22.34 37.45 -30.09
C SER A 220 -21.98 36.15 -30.80
N LEU A 221 -20.78 35.60 -30.59
CA LEU A 221 -20.44 34.26 -31.07
C LEU A 221 -21.26 33.15 -30.38
N GLY A 222 -21.53 33.31 -29.08
CA GLY A 222 -22.40 32.43 -28.30
C GLY A 222 -23.85 32.46 -28.78
N ASP A 223 -24.38 33.63 -29.15
CA ASP A 223 -25.72 33.80 -29.72
C ASP A 223 -25.82 33.21 -31.14
N ILE A 224 -24.70 33.16 -31.89
CA ILE A 224 -24.61 32.54 -33.22
C ILE A 224 -24.46 31.00 -33.11
N LEU A 225 -24.00 30.47 -31.98
CA LEU A 225 -23.98 29.03 -31.71
C LEU A 225 -25.41 28.56 -31.40
N PRO A 226 -25.91 27.49 -32.05
CA PRO A 226 -27.25 27.00 -31.79
C PRO A 226 -27.39 26.55 -30.33
N GLU A 227 -28.40 27.07 -29.63
CA GLU A 227 -28.86 26.53 -28.34
C GLU A 227 -29.39 25.11 -28.56
N GLY A 228 -28.51 24.11 -28.51
CA GLY A 228 -28.88 22.70 -28.66
C GLY A 228 -27.82 21.86 -29.35
N GLY A 229 -26.83 21.41 -28.57
CA GLY A 229 -25.79 20.51 -29.06
C GLY A 229 -24.99 19.83 -27.94
N GLY A 230 -25.68 19.12 -27.04
CA GLY A 230 -25.07 18.16 -26.08
C GLY A 230 -24.76 18.72 -24.70
#